data_AF-A0A4V2YGT4-F1
#
_entry.id   AF-A0A4V2YGT4-F1
#
_cell.length_a   1.000
_cell.length_b   1.000
_cell.length_c   1.000
_cell.angle_alpha   90.00
_cell.angle_beta   90.00
_cell.angle_gamma   90.00
#
_symmetry.space_group_name_H-M   'P 1'
#
loop_
_entity.id
_entity.type
_entity.pdbx_description
1 polymer ?
#
loop_
_entity_poly.entity_id
_entity_poly.type
_entity_poly.pdbx_seq_one_letter_code
_entity_poly.pdbx_strand_id
1 'polypeptide(L)'
;MEGGAGPGGPGIADAPELGAQESGRDEAGQAWEAPELVPGAVGVPAQRRPVAGVRTAAEPSVGRRVSEISDLLEQYPGASPDVKLAVQRRIEALTGGGPGDGRVVVHEAAAGTLRVTAGGALAADLRDRVPRVLDLLAGEADLTRRLTNRLVAGRLGPGTFALAEALRTTAGLDIEHGGRLTGRLASLIRDAPDGEAVLDLAGLLDDPDPPAAPVLCSADLLVAASSLEAYEAGVTPLVLGGLHDTVLLTPWSLQFHEEAAECLAERDAAVRRALSGFTVLNVVPHRSESAPPPQLPGPVLELGGVAADPRRRIGLDELSVHSDGRRAVLNAKGVEEPLLFHNGEHVTALHAALALPMIRLPRLPDLPHVPRLTWGNIVISRRRWSFDRASFEGLGQAAGDGELLVAMARLRESHGLPVTFFAASPRRRRPFYVDTRSPALVEALGRLAATAERLTLTEVSPGPEECWLRDGEQRFAAELRCVYLRSAARAHAGTRPVHAIPSTPPPPIGPATASASLTTSNASPGPGSRPKGTTGVRRAASAGHPYPYPRPGERG
;
A
#
# COMPACT_ATOMS: atom_id res chain seq x y z
N MET A 1 23.60 22.43 58.86
CA MET A 1 25.04 22.70 58.64
C MET A 1 25.67 21.42 58.14
N GLU A 2 26.31 21.54 56.97
CA GLU A 2 27.31 20.65 56.34
C GLU A 2 26.87 19.19 56.09
N GLY A 3 26.89 18.63 54.87
CA GLY A 3 27.66 18.94 53.67
C GLY A 3 28.32 17.64 53.21
N GLY A 4 27.77 17.00 52.17
CA GLY A 4 28.31 15.74 51.64
C GLY A 4 27.82 15.50 50.23
N ALA A 5 28.67 15.84 49.26
CA ALA A 5 28.45 15.74 47.83
C ALA A 5 28.97 14.42 47.26
N GLY A 6 28.27 13.92 46.23
CA GLY A 6 28.80 13.01 45.20
C GLY A 6 27.89 11.82 44.88
N PRO A 7 27.93 11.25 43.65
CA PRO A 7 28.17 11.86 42.34
C PRO A 7 27.00 11.63 41.36
N GLY A 8 26.90 12.48 40.33
CA GLY A 8 25.92 12.37 39.25
C GLY A 8 26.13 11.12 38.39
N GLY A 9 25.06 10.36 38.20
CA GLY A 9 24.98 9.30 37.20
C GLY A 9 24.75 9.88 35.80
N PRO A 10 25.28 9.26 34.74
CA PRO A 10 25.10 9.76 33.38
C PRO A 10 23.66 9.56 32.94
N GLY A 11 23.06 10.63 32.41
CA GLY A 11 21.75 10.61 31.77
C GLY A 11 21.74 9.60 30.63
N ILE A 12 20.77 8.70 30.67
CA ILE A 12 20.43 7.81 29.57
C ILE A 12 19.87 8.69 28.46
N ALA A 13 20.69 8.94 27.44
CA ALA A 13 20.26 9.61 26.23
C ALA A 13 19.29 8.69 25.48
N ASP A 14 18.10 9.22 25.20
CA ASP A 14 17.08 8.59 24.36
C ASP A 14 17.69 8.10 23.04
N ALA A 15 17.63 6.79 22.81
CA ALA A 15 17.97 6.20 21.52
C ALA A 15 16.81 6.48 20.53
N PRO A 16 17.07 6.97 19.31
CA PRO A 16 16.03 7.15 18.32
C PRO A 16 15.50 5.79 17.84
N GLU A 17 14.19 5.57 18.01
CA GLU A 17 13.45 4.41 17.50
C GLU A 17 13.63 4.31 15.98
N LEU A 18 14.31 3.26 15.52
CA LEU A 18 14.43 2.87 14.11
C LEU A 18 13.22 2.01 13.73
N GLY A 19 12.29 2.57 12.97
CA GLY A 19 11.13 1.88 12.43
C GLY A 19 11.00 2.11 10.93
N ALA A 20 10.94 1.02 10.16
CA ALA A 20 10.58 1.03 8.76
C ALA A 20 9.23 1.75 8.58
N GLN A 21 9.24 2.83 7.80
CA GLN A 21 8.04 3.56 7.39
C GLN A 21 7.28 2.71 6.37
N GLU A 22 6.24 2.04 6.84
CA GLU A 22 5.15 1.58 5.97
C GLU A 22 4.16 2.74 5.82
N SER A 23 3.98 3.18 4.58
CA SER A 23 3.15 4.31 4.16
C SER A 23 1.66 3.99 4.24
N GLY A 24 1.15 3.88 5.46
CA GLY A 24 -0.28 4.00 5.77
C GLY A 24 -0.58 5.37 6.36
N ARG A 25 -0.71 6.41 5.52
CA ARG A 25 -1.25 7.71 5.95
C ARG A 25 -2.76 7.74 5.70
N ASP A 26 -3.53 7.38 6.72
CA ASP A 26 -4.92 7.80 6.83
C ASP A 26 -4.97 9.23 7.39
N GLU A 27 -5.51 10.14 6.58
CA GLU A 27 -5.68 11.55 6.90
C GLU A 27 -6.92 11.75 7.78
N ALA A 28 -6.69 12.07 9.06
CA ALA A 28 -7.59 12.95 9.80
C ALA A 28 -7.22 14.39 9.42
N GLY A 29 -8.18 15.11 8.84
CA GLY A 29 -8.01 16.50 8.43
C GLY A 29 -7.72 17.41 9.62
N GLN A 30 -6.59 18.10 9.57
CA GLN A 30 -6.39 19.38 10.22
C GLN A 30 -5.32 20.15 9.45
N ALA A 31 -5.68 21.37 9.07
CA ALA A 31 -4.87 22.30 8.31
C ALA A 31 -3.49 22.48 8.94
N TRP A 32 -2.45 22.28 8.15
CA TRP A 32 -1.12 22.75 8.49
C TRP A 32 -1.08 24.26 8.25
N GLU A 33 -1.23 25.05 9.30
CA GLU A 33 -0.88 26.48 9.25
C GLU A 33 0.63 26.59 9.03
N ALA A 34 1.01 27.04 7.83
CA ALA A 34 2.40 27.30 7.49
C ALA A 34 2.94 28.47 8.34
N PRO A 35 4.14 28.38 8.92
CA PRO A 35 4.76 29.53 9.55
C PRO A 35 5.04 30.62 8.51
N GLU A 36 4.68 31.87 8.85
CA GLU A 36 4.94 33.06 8.03
C GLU A 36 6.41 33.12 7.57
N LEU A 37 6.61 33.03 6.25
CA LEU A 37 7.91 33.24 5.61
C LEU A 37 8.22 34.74 5.58
N VAL A 38 9.14 35.17 6.43
CA VAL A 38 9.84 36.46 6.30
C VAL A 38 10.60 36.48 4.97
N PRO A 39 10.44 37.50 4.11
CA PRO A 39 11.09 37.53 2.80
C PRO A 39 12.57 37.92 2.95
N GLY A 40 13.47 36.96 2.65
CA GLY A 40 14.91 37.22 2.66
C GLY A 40 15.72 36.16 1.93
N ALA A 41 16.20 36.52 0.73
CA ALA A 41 17.31 35.91 -0.02
C ALA A 41 17.16 34.44 -0.48
N VAL A 42 16.62 34.28 -1.70
CA VAL A 42 16.84 33.10 -2.54
C VAL A 42 18.32 33.07 -2.94
N GLY A 43 19.12 32.28 -2.22
CA GLY A 43 20.45 31.86 -2.63
C GLY A 43 20.44 30.37 -2.93
N VAL A 44 20.64 30.01 -4.20
CA VAL A 44 20.98 28.63 -4.60
C VAL A 44 22.15 28.17 -3.72
N PRO A 45 22.13 26.98 -3.08
CA PRO A 45 23.28 26.51 -2.33
C PRO A 45 24.42 26.27 -3.31
N ALA A 46 25.35 27.23 -3.38
CA ALA A 46 26.60 27.05 -4.07
C ALA A 46 27.30 25.84 -3.45
N GLN A 47 27.55 24.81 -4.27
CA GLN A 47 28.48 23.74 -3.93
C GLN A 47 29.81 24.39 -3.55
N ARG A 48 30.09 24.49 -2.25
CA ARG A 48 31.38 24.95 -1.74
C ARG A 48 32.41 23.90 -2.14
N ARG A 49 33.20 24.19 -3.18
CA ARG A 49 34.47 23.50 -3.42
C ARG A 49 35.36 23.71 -2.19
N PRO A 50 35.93 22.66 -1.57
CA PRO A 50 36.87 22.85 -0.49
C PRO A 50 38.11 23.56 -1.04
N VAL A 51 38.51 24.65 -0.37
CA VAL A 51 39.79 25.31 -0.55
C VAL A 51 40.88 24.32 -0.13
N ALA A 52 41.86 24.12 -1.01
CA ALA A 52 42.96 23.19 -0.80
C ALA A 52 43.81 23.60 0.43
N GLY A 53 43.61 22.89 1.53
CA GLY A 53 44.42 22.97 2.75
C GLY A 53 45.01 21.60 3.06
N VAL A 54 46.33 21.55 3.23
CA VAL A 54 47.19 20.53 3.86
C VAL A 54 46.60 19.11 3.96
N ARG A 55 47.02 18.23 3.04
CA ARG A 55 46.70 16.79 3.03
C ARG A 55 47.25 16.08 4.27
N THR A 56 46.43 15.98 5.32
CA THR A 56 46.56 14.96 6.38
C THR A 56 45.78 13.71 5.92
N ALA A 57 46.43 12.53 5.96
CA ALA A 57 45.92 11.20 5.57
C ALA A 57 44.97 11.17 4.36
N ALA A 58 45.49 10.87 3.15
CA ALA A 58 44.74 10.86 1.91
C ALA A 58 43.41 10.10 2.04
N GLU A 59 42.29 10.84 1.99
CA GLU A 59 40.95 10.25 1.95
C GLU A 59 40.88 9.22 0.81
N PRO A 60 40.31 8.03 1.03
CA PRO A 60 40.16 7.04 0.00
C PRO A 60 39.35 7.60 -1.16
N SER A 61 39.79 7.31 -2.39
CA SER A 61 39.06 7.68 -3.60
C SER A 61 37.63 7.15 -3.54
N VAL A 62 36.70 7.82 -4.23
CA VAL A 62 35.29 7.37 -4.30
C VAL A 62 35.21 5.90 -4.73
N GLY A 63 36.00 5.50 -5.74
CA GLY A 63 36.06 4.11 -6.19
C GLY A 63 36.48 3.14 -5.07
N ARG A 64 37.51 3.49 -4.29
CA ARG A 64 37.97 2.64 -3.16
C ARG A 64 36.92 2.53 -2.06
N ARG A 65 36.23 3.62 -1.75
CA ARG A 65 35.13 3.61 -0.76
C ARG A 65 33.98 2.74 -1.22
N VAL A 66 33.58 2.85 -2.50
CA VAL A 66 32.51 2.03 -3.07
C VAL A 66 32.89 0.54 -3.06
N SER A 67 34.12 0.19 -3.42
CA SER A 67 34.60 -1.20 -3.35
C SER A 67 34.55 -1.74 -1.91
N GLU A 68 35.05 -0.97 -0.94
CA GLU A 68 35.02 -1.40 0.47
C GLU A 68 33.59 -1.57 1.00
N ILE A 69 32.66 -0.66 0.64
CA ILE A 69 31.24 -0.80 0.98
C ILE A 69 30.67 -2.08 0.36
N SER A 70 31.02 -2.39 -0.89
CA SER A 70 30.58 -3.63 -1.56
C SER A 70 31.06 -4.87 -0.82
N ASP A 71 32.36 -4.93 -0.49
CA ASP A 71 32.96 -6.07 0.23
C ASP A 71 32.33 -6.28 1.62
N LEU A 72 32.01 -5.17 2.30
CA LEU A 72 31.34 -5.18 3.60
C LEU A 72 29.89 -5.67 3.49
N LEU A 73 29.15 -5.22 2.47
CA LEU A 73 27.78 -5.65 2.21
C LEU A 73 27.69 -7.11 1.78
N GLU A 74 28.70 -7.65 1.08
CA GLU A 74 28.76 -9.06 0.70
C GLU A 74 28.88 -10.00 1.93
N GLN A 75 29.62 -9.56 2.96
CA GLN A 75 29.80 -10.31 4.20
C GLN A 75 28.62 -10.16 5.17
N TYR A 76 27.83 -9.10 5.00
CA TYR A 76 26.82 -8.68 5.96
C TYR A 76 25.72 -9.72 6.24
N PRO A 77 25.14 -10.45 5.26
CA PRO A 77 24.05 -11.40 5.54
C PRO A 77 24.43 -12.54 6.48
N GLY A 78 25.68 -13.02 6.42
CA GLY A 78 26.20 -14.12 7.24
C GLY A 78 26.86 -13.68 8.55
N ALA A 79 26.96 -12.37 8.80
CA ALA A 79 27.61 -11.82 9.98
C ALA A 79 26.78 -12.00 11.27
N SER A 80 27.45 -12.18 12.40
CA SER A 80 26.81 -12.12 13.72
C SER A 80 26.27 -10.72 14.02
N PRO A 81 25.31 -10.53 14.95
CA PRO A 81 24.76 -9.22 15.27
C PRO A 81 25.82 -8.15 15.61
N ASP A 82 26.85 -8.52 16.38
CA ASP A 82 27.94 -7.60 16.74
C ASP A 82 28.77 -7.18 15.51
N VAL A 83 29.00 -8.11 14.59
CA VAL A 83 29.72 -7.84 13.34
C VAL A 83 28.86 -6.97 12.41
N LYS A 84 27.55 -7.23 12.31
CA LYS A 84 26.62 -6.39 11.54
C LYS A 84 26.65 -4.93 12.03
N LEU A 85 26.65 -4.70 13.34
CA LEU A 85 26.75 -3.35 13.91
C LEU A 85 28.09 -2.68 13.55
N ALA A 86 29.20 -3.41 13.59
CA ALA A 86 30.51 -2.90 13.19
C ALA A 86 30.57 -2.56 11.69
N VAL A 87 29.98 -3.41 10.84
CA VAL A 87 29.88 -3.18 9.40
C VAL A 87 29.05 -1.93 9.11
N GLN A 88 27.88 -1.77 9.73
CA GLN A 88 27.04 -0.57 9.56
C GLN A 88 27.81 0.70 9.90
N ARG A 89 28.48 0.75 11.07
CA ARG A 89 29.31 1.90 11.49
C ARG A 89 30.43 2.19 10.49
N ARG A 90 31.03 1.15 9.90
CA ARG A 90 32.09 1.33 8.89
C ARG A 90 31.53 1.93 7.60
N ILE A 91 30.38 1.45 7.14
CA ILE A 91 29.69 1.97 5.96
C ILE A 91 29.26 3.44 6.18
N GLU A 92 28.73 3.78 7.36
CA GLU A 92 28.42 5.17 7.75
C GLU A 92 29.66 6.08 7.64
N ALA A 93 30.79 5.63 8.20
CA ALA A 93 32.04 6.38 8.12
C ALA A 93 32.54 6.57 6.67
N LEU A 94 32.38 5.55 5.80
CA LEU A 94 32.78 5.62 4.38
C LEU A 94 31.87 6.55 3.55
N THR A 95 30.59 6.61 3.91
CA THR A 95 29.58 7.46 3.25
C THR A 95 29.57 8.91 3.76
N GLY A 96 30.33 9.19 4.83
CA GLY A 96 30.41 10.52 5.44
C GLY A 96 29.19 10.86 6.31
N GLY A 97 28.41 9.85 6.71
CA GLY A 97 27.38 9.99 7.73
C GLY A 97 28.01 10.00 9.12
N GLY A 98 27.68 11.00 9.93
CA GLY A 98 28.01 10.99 11.36
C GLY A 98 27.02 10.14 12.14
N PRO A 99 27.39 9.62 13.33
CA PRO A 99 26.43 9.03 14.26
C PRO A 99 25.28 10.02 14.51
N GLY A 100 24.05 9.63 14.21
CA GLY A 100 22.86 10.48 14.43
C GLY A 100 22.40 11.36 13.27
N ASP A 101 22.98 11.23 12.06
CA ASP A 101 22.48 11.93 10.85
C ASP A 101 21.10 11.40 10.38
N GLY A 102 20.61 10.30 10.99
CA GLY A 102 19.28 9.74 10.70
C GLY A 102 19.13 9.13 9.31
N ARG A 103 20.19 9.13 8.49
CA ARG A 103 20.20 8.50 7.17
C ARG A 103 20.33 6.99 7.31
N VAL A 104 19.38 6.25 6.77
CA VAL A 104 19.49 4.79 6.65
C VAL A 104 20.50 4.48 5.54
N VAL A 105 21.64 3.90 5.91
CA VAL A 105 22.74 3.62 4.97
C VAL A 105 22.74 2.16 4.49
N VAL A 106 22.18 1.26 5.29
CA VAL A 106 22.08 -0.18 4.98
C VAL A 106 20.62 -0.59 5.03
N HIS A 107 20.15 -1.26 3.97
CA HIS A 107 18.84 -1.90 3.92
C HIS A 107 19.04 -3.41 3.92
N GLU A 108 18.41 -4.10 4.88
CA GLU A 108 18.39 -5.55 4.96
C GLU A 108 16.98 -6.05 4.63
N ALA A 109 16.90 -7.04 3.75
CA ALA A 109 15.68 -7.78 3.47
C ALA A 109 15.97 -9.27 3.70
N ALA A 110 15.05 -9.97 4.36
CA ALA A 110 15.18 -11.39 4.65
C ALA A 110 14.09 -12.17 3.92
N ALA A 111 14.44 -13.37 3.47
CA ALA A 111 13.48 -14.36 3.01
C ALA A 111 13.33 -15.45 4.07
N GLY A 112 12.08 -15.82 4.37
CA GLY A 112 11.80 -17.02 5.14
C GLY A 112 12.03 -18.30 4.32
N THR A 113 12.04 -19.45 5.00
CA THR A 113 12.13 -20.78 4.36
C THR A 113 10.76 -21.37 4.01
N LEU A 114 9.69 -20.64 4.33
CA LEU A 114 8.32 -21.08 4.19
C LEU A 114 7.92 -21.17 2.72
N ARG A 115 7.45 -22.36 2.29
CA ARG A 115 6.73 -22.54 1.03
C ARG A 115 5.28 -22.86 1.36
N VAL A 116 4.35 -22.00 0.92
CA VAL A 116 2.91 -22.13 1.18
C VAL A 116 2.17 -22.25 -0.15
N THR A 117 1.19 -23.15 -0.18
CA THR A 117 0.20 -23.23 -1.24
C THR A 117 -1.18 -23.07 -0.62
N ALA A 118 -1.86 -21.96 -0.94
CA ALA A 118 -3.23 -21.73 -0.51
C ALA A 118 -4.21 -22.35 -1.50
N GLY A 119 -5.00 -23.34 -1.05
CA GLY A 119 -6.00 -24.04 -1.85
C GLY A 119 -7.37 -24.08 -1.17
N GLY A 120 -8.28 -24.89 -1.71
CA GLY A 120 -9.57 -25.22 -1.08
C GLY A 120 -10.40 -23.99 -0.69
N ALA A 121 -10.90 -24.01 0.55
CA ALA A 121 -11.77 -22.98 1.14
C ALA A 121 -11.13 -21.59 1.16
N LEU A 122 -9.87 -21.48 1.59
CA LEU A 122 -9.16 -20.20 1.65
C LEU A 122 -9.03 -19.58 0.26
N ALA A 123 -8.61 -20.37 -0.73
CA ALA A 123 -8.47 -19.87 -2.09
C ALA A 123 -9.81 -19.48 -2.72
N ALA A 124 -10.92 -20.11 -2.33
CA ALA A 124 -12.26 -19.70 -2.77
C ALA A 124 -12.64 -18.33 -2.18
N ASP A 125 -12.49 -18.13 -0.86
CA ASP A 125 -12.84 -16.86 -0.22
C ASP A 125 -11.94 -15.71 -0.70
N LEU A 126 -10.64 -15.96 -0.93
CA LEU A 126 -9.73 -15.00 -1.56
C LEU A 126 -10.21 -14.59 -2.97
N ARG A 127 -10.76 -15.53 -3.77
CA ARG A 127 -11.20 -15.23 -5.14
C ARG A 127 -12.61 -14.66 -5.23
N ASP A 128 -13.51 -15.03 -4.33
CA ASP A 128 -14.94 -14.80 -4.51
C ASP A 128 -15.54 -13.85 -3.46
N ARG A 129 -14.99 -13.80 -2.24
CA ARG A 129 -15.51 -12.95 -1.15
C ARG A 129 -14.73 -11.66 -0.99
N VAL A 130 -13.40 -11.72 -0.97
CA VAL A 130 -12.56 -10.52 -0.86
C VAL A 130 -12.88 -9.50 -1.95
N PRO A 131 -13.04 -9.88 -3.24
CA PRO A 131 -13.39 -8.90 -4.28
C PRO A 131 -14.72 -8.18 -4.07
N ARG A 132 -15.71 -8.78 -3.38
CA ARG A 132 -16.97 -8.09 -3.08
C ARG A 132 -16.76 -6.92 -2.14
N VAL A 133 -15.89 -7.08 -1.14
CA VAL A 133 -15.48 -5.98 -0.26
C VAL A 133 -14.70 -4.93 -1.03
N LEU A 134 -13.75 -5.36 -1.87
CA LEU A 134 -12.95 -4.45 -2.68
C LEU A 134 -13.82 -3.64 -3.65
N ASP A 135 -14.90 -4.21 -4.19
CA ASP A 135 -15.83 -3.50 -5.07
C ASP A 135 -16.54 -2.33 -4.37
N LEU A 136 -16.90 -2.48 -3.09
CA LEU A 136 -17.47 -1.40 -2.26
C LEU A 136 -16.48 -0.25 -2.11
N LEU A 137 -15.24 -0.57 -1.75
CA LEU A 137 -14.17 0.40 -1.55
C LEU A 137 -13.77 1.07 -2.88
N ALA A 138 -13.81 0.31 -3.98
CA ALA A 138 -13.54 0.81 -5.32
C ALA A 138 -14.59 1.82 -5.80
N GLY A 139 -15.87 1.62 -5.45
CA GLY A 139 -16.93 2.58 -5.72
C GLY A 139 -16.70 3.94 -5.03
N GLU A 140 -16.30 3.91 -3.76
CA GLU A 140 -15.96 5.12 -2.99
C GLU A 140 -14.71 5.83 -3.55
N ALA A 141 -13.71 5.05 -3.98
CA ALA A 141 -12.51 5.56 -4.64
C ALA A 141 -12.82 6.26 -5.97
N ASP A 142 -13.71 5.70 -6.80
CA ASP A 142 -14.13 6.35 -8.05
C ASP A 142 -15.02 7.58 -7.80
N LEU A 143 -15.81 7.60 -6.73
CA LEU A 143 -16.52 8.80 -6.29
C LEU A 143 -15.53 9.92 -5.93
N THR A 144 -14.55 9.61 -5.08
CA THR A 144 -13.47 10.54 -4.68
C THR A 144 -12.75 11.11 -5.90
N ARG A 145 -12.35 10.23 -6.83
CA ARG A 145 -11.69 10.61 -8.09
C ARG A 145 -12.55 11.59 -8.91
N ARG A 146 -13.84 11.31 -9.08
CA ARG A 146 -14.76 12.14 -9.87
C ARG A 146 -15.09 13.48 -9.20
N LEU A 147 -15.18 13.52 -7.87
CA LEU A 147 -15.37 14.76 -7.11
C LEU A 147 -14.12 15.64 -7.19
N THR A 148 -12.96 15.05 -6.95
CA THR A 148 -11.67 15.76 -7.05
C THR A 148 -11.42 16.25 -8.48
N ASN A 149 -11.80 15.47 -9.51
CA ASN A 149 -11.69 15.90 -10.90
C ASN A 149 -12.55 17.13 -11.21
N ARG A 150 -13.77 17.21 -10.67
CA ARG A 150 -14.61 18.41 -10.80
C ARG A 150 -13.98 19.63 -10.13
N LEU A 151 -13.39 19.45 -8.95
CA LEU A 151 -12.67 20.51 -8.24
C LEU A 151 -11.46 21.02 -9.03
N VAL A 152 -10.66 20.10 -9.55
CA VAL A 152 -9.51 20.39 -10.43
C VAL A 152 -9.95 21.12 -11.70
N ALA A 153 -10.98 20.63 -12.39
CA ALA A 153 -11.50 21.25 -13.61
C ALA A 153 -12.03 22.66 -13.36
N GLY A 154 -12.77 22.87 -12.27
CA GLY A 154 -13.27 24.18 -11.88
C GLY A 154 -12.14 25.17 -11.56
N ARG A 155 -11.04 24.70 -10.96
CA ARG A 155 -9.85 25.51 -10.70
C ARG A 155 -9.09 25.88 -11.97
N LEU A 156 -8.98 24.97 -12.94
CA LEU A 156 -8.31 25.24 -14.22
C LEU A 156 -9.17 26.14 -15.12
N GLY A 157 -10.50 25.98 -15.07
CA GLY A 157 -11.41 26.60 -16.04
C GLY A 157 -11.37 25.91 -17.41
N PRO A 158 -12.13 26.40 -18.40
CA PRO A 158 -12.13 25.86 -19.75
C PRO A 158 -10.82 26.18 -20.49
N GLY A 159 -10.16 25.18 -21.07
CA GLY A 159 -8.92 25.35 -21.83
C GLY A 159 -8.07 24.10 -21.92
N THR A 160 -6.87 24.27 -22.47
CA THR A 160 -5.83 23.24 -22.52
C THR A 160 -4.57 23.79 -21.87
N PHE A 161 -4.08 23.09 -20.86
CA PHE A 161 -2.97 23.54 -20.01
C PHE A 161 -1.81 22.55 -20.14
N ALA A 162 -0.57 23.03 -20.17
CA ALA A 162 0.58 22.11 -20.03
C ALA A 162 0.52 21.43 -18.65
N LEU A 163 0.93 20.16 -18.53
CA LEU A 163 0.83 19.43 -17.26
C LEU A 163 1.58 20.16 -16.11
N ALA A 164 2.74 20.74 -16.40
CA ALA A 164 3.51 21.52 -15.43
C ALA A 164 2.75 22.76 -14.91
N GLU A 165 1.94 23.40 -15.75
CA GLU A 165 1.09 24.53 -15.37
C GLU A 165 -0.09 24.05 -14.53
N ALA A 166 -0.77 22.99 -14.96
CA ALA A 166 -1.88 22.41 -14.22
C ALA A 166 -1.46 21.98 -12.80
N LEU A 167 -0.28 21.37 -12.64
CA LEU A 167 0.32 21.04 -11.34
C LEU A 167 0.48 22.27 -10.45
N ARG A 168 1.00 23.39 -10.96
CA ARG A 168 1.16 24.62 -10.17
C ARG A 168 -0.17 25.25 -9.78
N THR A 169 -1.10 25.35 -10.73
CA THR A 169 -2.43 25.97 -10.53
C THR A 169 -3.29 25.20 -9.52
N THR A 170 -3.05 23.90 -9.37
CA THR A 170 -3.79 23.00 -8.48
C THR A 170 -3.03 22.59 -7.22
N ALA A 171 -1.81 23.09 -6.99
CA ALA A 171 -0.93 22.63 -5.92
C ALA A 171 -1.51 22.76 -4.49
N GLY A 172 -2.38 23.76 -4.26
CA GLY A 172 -3.05 23.98 -2.97
C GLY A 172 -4.47 23.44 -2.89
N LEU A 173 -4.88 22.54 -3.78
CA LEU A 173 -6.17 21.86 -3.69
C LEU A 173 -6.06 20.60 -2.82
N ASP A 174 -7.01 20.44 -1.92
CA ASP A 174 -7.23 19.19 -1.19
C ASP A 174 -7.96 18.17 -2.06
N ILE A 175 -7.83 16.89 -1.68
CA ILE A 175 -8.60 15.81 -2.29
C ILE A 175 -10.04 15.87 -1.77
N GLU A 176 -11.00 15.95 -2.68
CA GLU A 176 -12.41 15.92 -2.33
C GLU A 176 -12.86 14.47 -2.17
N HIS A 177 -12.90 14.01 -0.92
CA HIS A 177 -13.26 12.64 -0.58
C HIS A 177 -14.75 12.38 -0.79
N GLY A 178 -15.06 11.20 -1.32
CA GLY A 178 -16.40 10.65 -1.19
C GLY A 178 -16.76 10.47 0.29
N GLY A 179 -18.01 10.77 0.64
CA GLY A 179 -18.56 10.55 1.98
C GLY A 179 -19.70 9.54 2.03
N ARG A 180 -19.99 8.82 0.93
CA ARG A 180 -21.19 7.98 0.84
C ARG A 180 -21.07 6.78 1.78
N LEU A 181 -19.97 6.03 1.67
CA LEU A 181 -19.71 4.88 2.52
C LEU A 181 -19.56 5.29 3.99
N THR A 182 -18.74 6.30 4.31
CA THR A 182 -18.55 6.76 5.69
C THR A 182 -19.85 7.24 6.33
N GLY A 183 -20.67 8.01 5.61
CA GLY A 183 -21.97 8.46 6.11
C GLY A 183 -22.93 7.28 6.35
N ARG A 184 -22.93 6.29 5.46
CA ARG A 184 -23.75 5.08 5.63
C ARG A 184 -23.29 4.23 6.81
N LEU A 185 -21.98 4.01 6.96
CA LEU A 185 -21.41 3.32 8.12
C LEU A 185 -21.76 4.03 9.44
N ALA A 186 -21.70 5.36 9.46
CA ALA A 186 -22.08 6.14 10.64
C ALA A 186 -23.55 5.93 11.05
N SER A 187 -24.46 5.84 10.08
CA SER A 187 -25.87 5.51 10.35
C SER A 187 -25.97 4.09 10.91
N LEU A 188 -25.44 3.10 10.19
CA LEU A 188 -25.55 1.70 10.56
C LEU A 188 -24.97 1.40 11.95
N ILE A 189 -23.86 2.05 12.32
CA ILE A 189 -23.24 1.88 13.64
C ILE A 189 -24.10 2.51 14.74
N ARG A 190 -24.74 3.66 14.49
CA ARG A 190 -25.65 4.29 15.48
C ARG A 190 -26.97 3.53 15.64
N ASP A 191 -27.41 2.87 14.58
CA ASP A 191 -28.63 2.08 14.57
C ASP A 191 -28.41 0.66 15.14
N ALA A 192 -27.16 0.25 15.32
CA ALA A 192 -26.80 -1.04 15.90
C ALA A 192 -27.09 -1.05 17.43
N PRO A 193 -27.44 -2.21 18.01
CA PRO A 193 -27.65 -2.34 19.45
C PRO A 193 -26.42 -1.89 20.26
N ASP A 194 -26.67 -1.28 21.42
CA ASP A 194 -25.60 -0.89 22.35
C ASP A 194 -24.75 -2.10 22.74
N GLY A 195 -23.43 -1.95 22.61
CA GLY A 195 -22.47 -3.00 22.97
C GLY A 195 -22.29 -4.10 21.91
N GLU A 196 -22.95 -3.99 20.75
CA GLU A 196 -22.75 -4.91 19.62
C GLU A 196 -21.24 -5.03 19.29
N ALA A 197 -20.74 -6.27 19.25
CA ALA A 197 -19.31 -6.50 19.05
C ALA A 197 -18.96 -6.54 17.56
N VAL A 198 -19.90 -7.00 16.72
CA VAL A 198 -19.71 -7.24 15.29
C VAL A 198 -20.93 -6.72 14.52
N LEU A 199 -20.68 -5.96 13.46
CA LEU A 199 -21.72 -5.51 12.54
C LEU A 199 -21.40 -6.07 11.15
N ASP A 200 -22.19 -7.07 10.72
CA ASP A 200 -22.08 -7.62 9.37
C ASP A 200 -22.80 -6.71 8.38
N LEU A 201 -22.04 -6.13 7.47
CA LEU A 201 -22.50 -5.18 6.46
C LEU A 201 -23.12 -5.89 5.25
N ALA A 202 -22.99 -7.21 5.14
CA ALA A 202 -23.57 -7.97 4.05
C ALA A 202 -25.11 -7.81 4.05
N GLY A 203 -25.65 -7.27 2.95
CA GLY A 203 -27.07 -6.99 2.81
C GLY A 203 -27.57 -5.69 3.48
N LEU A 204 -26.70 -4.96 4.19
CA LEU A 204 -27.02 -3.64 4.76
C LEU A 204 -26.57 -2.47 3.86
N LEU A 205 -25.67 -2.76 2.93
CA LEU A 205 -25.16 -1.85 1.91
C LEU A 205 -25.68 -2.25 0.54
N ASP A 206 -26.01 -1.25 -0.27
CA ASP A 206 -26.33 -1.47 -1.68
C ASP A 206 -25.10 -1.96 -2.43
N ASP A 207 -25.32 -2.72 -3.50
CA ASP A 207 -24.25 -3.03 -4.44
C ASP A 207 -23.72 -1.72 -5.06
N PRO A 208 -22.39 -1.50 -5.05
CA PRO A 208 -21.80 -0.28 -5.55
C PRO A 208 -21.91 -0.26 -7.08
N ASP A 209 -22.09 0.93 -7.66
CA ASP A 209 -21.92 1.10 -9.10
C ASP A 209 -20.49 0.70 -9.47
N PRO A 210 -20.29 -0.14 -10.50
CA PRO A 210 -18.96 -0.57 -10.85
C PRO A 210 -18.14 0.65 -11.35
N PRO A 211 -16.88 0.80 -10.88
CA PRO A 211 -16.02 1.89 -11.32
C PRO A 211 -15.89 1.98 -12.84
N ALA A 212 -15.93 3.21 -13.35
CA ALA A 212 -15.79 3.46 -14.79
C ALA A 212 -14.37 3.23 -15.31
N ALA A 213 -13.37 3.32 -14.44
CA ALA A 213 -11.97 3.02 -14.74
C ALA A 213 -11.55 1.68 -14.11
N PRO A 214 -10.50 1.02 -14.62
CA PRO A 214 -9.93 -0.15 -13.97
C PRO A 214 -9.46 0.18 -12.55
N VAL A 215 -9.47 -0.80 -11.65
CA VAL A 215 -8.94 -0.67 -10.29
C VAL A 215 -7.91 -1.75 -10.06
N LEU A 216 -6.72 -1.33 -9.64
CA LEU A 216 -5.61 -2.22 -9.32
C LEU A 216 -5.28 -2.02 -7.85
N CYS A 217 -5.12 -3.11 -7.10
CA CYS A 217 -4.73 -3.01 -5.71
C CYS A 217 -3.96 -4.22 -5.22
N SER A 218 -3.26 -4.03 -4.11
CA SER A 218 -2.68 -5.10 -3.31
C SER A 218 -3.32 -5.03 -1.93
N ALA A 219 -3.97 -6.12 -1.52
CA ALA A 219 -4.63 -6.22 -0.22
C ALA A 219 -3.80 -7.13 0.69
N ASP A 220 -3.55 -6.66 1.90
CA ASP A 220 -2.86 -7.42 2.94
C ASP A 220 -3.92 -8.11 3.80
N LEU A 221 -3.91 -9.44 3.77
CA LEU A 221 -4.95 -10.27 4.38
C LEU A 221 -4.35 -11.14 5.48
N LEU A 222 -4.85 -10.99 6.71
CA LEU A 222 -4.49 -11.86 7.81
C LEU A 222 -5.54 -12.96 7.95
N VAL A 223 -5.08 -14.20 7.99
CA VAL A 223 -5.95 -15.36 8.24
C VAL A 223 -6.02 -15.59 9.75
N ALA A 224 -7.19 -15.36 10.36
CA ALA A 224 -7.37 -15.55 11.80
C ALA A 224 -7.66 -17.03 12.11
N ALA A 225 -6.62 -17.86 12.05
CA ALA A 225 -6.70 -19.29 12.26
C ALA A 225 -5.44 -19.81 12.96
N SER A 226 -5.58 -20.85 13.77
CA SER A 226 -4.44 -21.48 14.45
C SER A 226 -3.51 -22.23 13.47
N SER A 227 -4.01 -22.60 12.29
CA SER A 227 -3.26 -23.04 11.11
C SER A 227 -4.08 -22.78 9.84
N LEU A 228 -3.47 -22.83 8.65
CA LEU A 228 -4.22 -22.65 7.39
C LEU A 228 -5.16 -23.82 7.08
N GLU A 229 -4.87 -25.02 7.60
CA GLU A 229 -5.72 -26.21 7.47
C GLU A 229 -7.01 -26.11 8.30
N ALA A 230 -6.98 -25.33 9.39
CA ALA A 230 -8.15 -25.04 10.21
C ALA A 230 -9.09 -23.99 9.59
N TYR A 231 -8.79 -23.54 8.37
CA TYR A 231 -9.60 -22.55 7.68
C TYR A 231 -10.92 -23.12 7.16
N GLU A 232 -12.03 -22.53 7.59
CA GLU A 232 -13.37 -22.84 7.15
C GLU A 232 -13.94 -21.67 6.33
N ALA A 233 -14.33 -21.95 5.08
CA ALA A 233 -14.87 -20.94 4.17
C ALA A 233 -16.11 -20.27 4.76
N GLY A 234 -16.16 -18.93 4.69
CA GLY A 234 -17.27 -18.15 5.21
C GLY A 234 -17.40 -18.11 6.73
N VAL A 235 -16.50 -18.78 7.48
CA VAL A 235 -16.54 -18.85 8.94
C VAL A 235 -15.27 -18.27 9.53
N THR A 236 -14.10 -18.75 9.10
CA THR A 236 -12.81 -18.27 9.61
C THR A 236 -12.56 -16.83 9.14
N PRO A 237 -12.27 -15.89 10.06
CA PRO A 237 -12.09 -14.49 9.68
C PRO A 237 -10.88 -14.28 8.77
N LEU A 238 -11.09 -13.50 7.71
CA LEU A 238 -10.03 -12.91 6.89
C LEU A 238 -9.99 -11.41 7.17
N VAL A 239 -8.95 -10.96 7.85
CA VAL A 239 -8.83 -9.56 8.25
C VAL A 239 -8.11 -8.78 7.16
N LEU A 240 -8.78 -7.76 6.62
CA LEU A 240 -8.16 -6.81 5.71
C LEU A 240 -7.27 -5.86 6.53
N GLY A 241 -5.98 -6.18 6.59
CA GLY A 241 -4.98 -5.48 7.41
C GLY A 241 -4.51 -4.18 6.79
N GLY A 242 -4.37 -4.17 5.46
CA GLY A 242 -3.88 -3.04 4.68
C GLY A 242 -4.38 -3.10 3.25
N LEU A 243 -4.44 -1.93 2.59
CA LEU A 243 -4.84 -1.83 1.20
C LEU A 243 -4.00 -0.79 0.48
N HIS A 244 -3.37 -1.23 -0.61
CA HIS A 244 -2.51 -0.42 -1.46
C HIS A 244 -3.18 -0.27 -2.81
N ASP A 245 -3.21 0.92 -3.36
CA ASP A 245 -3.87 1.25 -4.63
C ASP A 245 -3.00 0.98 -5.87
N THR A 246 -1.98 0.16 -5.70
CA THR A 246 -1.07 -0.25 -6.76
C THR A 246 -0.74 -1.73 -6.64
N VAL A 247 -0.01 -2.26 -7.63
CA VAL A 247 0.41 -3.66 -7.67
C VAL A 247 1.80 -3.78 -7.03
N LEU A 248 1.84 -4.26 -5.79
CA LEU A 248 3.05 -4.39 -4.97
C LEU A 248 3.78 -5.73 -5.14
N LEU A 249 3.38 -6.53 -6.13
CA LEU A 249 4.19 -7.65 -6.61
C LEU A 249 5.34 -7.12 -7.48
N THR A 250 6.30 -6.44 -6.87
CA THR A 250 7.41 -5.72 -7.50
C THR A 250 8.67 -6.60 -7.63
N PRO A 251 9.67 -6.21 -8.45
CA PRO A 251 10.97 -6.89 -8.45
C PRO A 251 11.62 -6.95 -7.07
N TRP A 252 11.42 -5.92 -6.23
CA TRP A 252 11.88 -5.91 -4.84
C TRP A 252 11.19 -7.01 -4.00
N SER A 253 9.87 -7.14 -4.10
CA SER A 253 9.12 -8.19 -3.37
C SER A 253 9.48 -9.62 -3.79
N LEU A 254 9.94 -9.80 -5.03
CA LEU A 254 10.28 -11.09 -5.62
C LEU A 254 11.79 -11.35 -5.67
N GLN A 255 12.62 -10.52 -5.04
CA GLN A 255 14.08 -10.61 -5.16
C GLN A 255 14.68 -11.95 -4.69
N PHE A 256 13.95 -12.69 -3.85
CA PHE A 256 14.33 -14.02 -3.35
C PHE A 256 13.51 -15.18 -3.95
N HIS A 257 12.59 -14.89 -4.88
CA HIS A 257 11.72 -15.91 -5.48
C HIS A 257 12.42 -16.59 -6.65
N GLU A 258 12.47 -17.93 -6.64
CA GLU A 258 13.14 -18.73 -7.68
C GLU A 258 12.59 -18.43 -9.10
N GLU A 259 11.30 -18.15 -9.20
CA GLU A 259 10.57 -17.89 -10.46
C GLU A 259 10.23 -16.40 -10.65
N ALA A 260 10.99 -15.47 -10.06
CA ALA A 260 10.67 -14.04 -10.04
C ALA A 260 10.33 -13.45 -11.42
N ALA A 261 11.11 -13.79 -12.46
CA ALA A 261 10.90 -13.27 -13.80
C ALA A 261 9.57 -13.74 -14.42
N GLU A 262 9.17 -14.99 -14.17
CA GLU A 262 7.91 -15.55 -14.66
C GLU A 262 6.72 -14.92 -13.95
N CYS A 263 6.79 -14.79 -12.62
CA CYS A 263 5.77 -14.11 -11.83
C CYS A 263 5.58 -12.63 -12.27
N LEU A 264 6.67 -11.91 -12.54
CA LEU A 264 6.62 -10.54 -13.05
C LEU A 264 5.98 -10.46 -14.45
N ALA A 265 6.29 -11.42 -15.33
CA ALA A 265 5.71 -11.49 -16.66
C ALA A 265 4.20 -11.80 -16.62
N GLU A 266 3.78 -12.73 -15.76
CA GLU A 266 2.37 -13.06 -15.53
C GLU A 266 1.61 -11.85 -14.98
N ARG A 267 2.16 -11.18 -13.96
CA ARG A 267 1.63 -9.93 -13.41
C ARG A 267 1.43 -8.89 -14.51
N ASP A 268 2.43 -8.63 -15.33
CA ASP A 268 2.35 -7.62 -16.40
C ASP A 268 1.31 -7.99 -17.46
N ALA A 269 1.19 -9.26 -17.82
CA ALA A 269 0.15 -9.73 -18.72
C ALA A 269 -1.25 -9.53 -18.13
N ALA A 270 -1.43 -9.82 -16.83
CA ALA A 270 -2.69 -9.62 -16.12
C ALA A 270 -3.05 -8.13 -16.00
N VAL A 271 -2.08 -7.27 -15.68
CA VAL A 271 -2.28 -5.81 -15.63
C VAL A 271 -2.65 -5.26 -17.01
N ARG A 272 -1.97 -5.66 -18.09
CA ARG A 272 -2.35 -5.24 -19.46
C ARG A 272 -3.79 -5.64 -19.81
N ARG A 273 -4.23 -6.83 -19.39
CA ARG A 273 -5.61 -7.29 -19.59
C ARG A 273 -6.60 -6.43 -18.80
N ALA A 274 -6.29 -6.13 -17.54
CA ALA A 274 -7.13 -5.30 -16.69
C ALA A 274 -7.29 -3.87 -17.25
N LEU A 275 -6.20 -3.33 -17.82
CA LEU A 275 -6.13 -1.99 -18.43
C LEU A 275 -6.57 -1.94 -19.90
N SER A 276 -7.14 -3.02 -20.45
CA SER A 276 -7.55 -3.05 -21.86
C SER A 276 -8.48 -1.86 -22.20
N GLY A 277 -8.07 -1.05 -23.18
CA GLY A 277 -8.78 0.18 -23.57
C GLY A 277 -8.35 1.44 -22.81
N PHE A 278 -7.32 1.38 -21.96
CA PHE A 278 -6.79 2.52 -21.21
C PHE A 278 -5.27 2.61 -21.36
N THR A 279 -4.79 3.82 -21.62
CA THR A 279 -3.35 4.13 -21.56
C THR A 279 -3.04 4.74 -20.20
N VAL A 280 -2.24 4.04 -19.39
CA VAL A 280 -1.94 4.45 -18.01
C VAL A 280 -0.46 4.77 -17.83
N LEU A 281 -0.19 6.00 -17.43
CA LEU A 281 1.12 6.61 -17.29
C LEU A 281 1.72 6.36 -15.91
N ASN A 282 2.91 5.79 -15.87
CA ASN A 282 3.69 5.68 -14.64
C ASN A 282 4.36 7.03 -14.33
N VAL A 283 4.44 7.39 -13.06
CA VAL A 283 5.21 8.55 -12.59
C VAL A 283 6.34 8.04 -11.72
N VAL A 284 7.58 8.31 -12.12
CA VAL A 284 8.78 7.84 -11.40
C VAL A 284 9.44 9.05 -10.74
N PRO A 285 9.19 9.30 -9.43
CA PRO A 285 9.82 10.38 -8.70
C PRO A 285 11.32 10.14 -8.47
N HIS A 286 11.99 11.19 -8.00
CA HIS A 286 13.26 11.05 -7.32
C HIS A 286 13.13 10.12 -6.11
N ARG A 287 14.08 9.21 -5.90
CA ARG A 287 14.02 8.23 -4.81
C ARG A 287 14.00 8.92 -3.44
N SER A 288 12.86 8.87 -2.77
CA SER A 288 12.71 9.21 -1.35
C SER A 288 12.61 7.99 -0.44
N GLU A 289 12.24 6.83 -0.98
CA GLU A 289 11.99 5.61 -0.21
C GLU A 289 13.05 4.50 -0.46
N SER A 290 13.08 3.52 0.43
CA SER A 290 14.04 2.40 0.40
C SER A 290 13.81 1.42 -0.76
N ALA A 291 12.58 1.34 -1.27
CA ALA A 291 12.22 0.52 -2.43
C ALA A 291 12.03 1.39 -3.68
N PRO A 292 12.42 0.92 -4.88
CA PRO A 292 12.12 1.64 -6.11
C PRO A 292 10.60 1.62 -6.39
N PRO A 293 10.03 2.71 -6.94
CA PRO A 293 8.60 2.75 -7.26
C PRO A 293 8.27 1.69 -8.32
N PRO A 294 7.08 1.04 -8.24
CA PRO A 294 6.68 0.05 -9.22
C PRO A 294 6.53 0.68 -10.61
N GLN A 295 7.12 0.06 -11.63
CA GLN A 295 6.90 0.42 -13.03
C GLN A 295 5.99 -0.63 -13.68
N LEU A 296 4.69 -0.34 -13.70
CA LEU A 296 3.66 -1.18 -14.30
C LEU A 296 3.58 -0.95 -15.82
N PRO A 297 2.93 -1.82 -16.61
CA PRO A 297 2.77 -1.60 -18.04
C PRO A 297 2.22 -0.20 -18.41
N GLY A 298 2.80 0.43 -19.45
CA GLY A 298 2.40 1.76 -19.94
C GLY A 298 3.57 2.72 -20.16
N PRO A 299 3.34 3.96 -20.63
CA PRO A 299 4.38 4.99 -20.71
C PRO A 299 4.90 5.39 -19.31
N VAL A 300 6.03 6.10 -19.26
CA VAL A 300 6.73 6.51 -18.03
C VAL A 300 7.11 7.99 -18.09
N LEU A 301 6.63 8.77 -17.13
CA LEU A 301 7.06 10.13 -16.87
C LEU A 301 8.14 10.13 -15.78
N GLU A 302 9.33 10.63 -16.10
CA GLU A 302 10.44 10.76 -15.16
C GLU A 302 10.35 12.12 -14.44
N LEU A 303 10.09 12.10 -13.12
CA LEU A 303 10.12 13.28 -12.24
C LEU A 303 11.27 13.17 -11.23
N GLY A 304 12.50 13.10 -11.75
CA GLY A 304 13.72 13.01 -10.94
C GLY A 304 14.21 11.58 -10.66
N GLY A 305 13.47 10.56 -11.11
CA GLY A 305 13.92 9.17 -11.21
C GLY A 305 14.28 8.77 -12.65
N VAL A 306 14.55 7.48 -12.86
CA VAL A 306 14.97 6.93 -14.16
C VAL A 306 14.10 5.73 -14.53
N ALA A 307 13.55 5.74 -15.75
CA ALA A 307 12.78 4.64 -16.31
C ALA A 307 13.66 3.42 -16.53
N ALA A 308 13.12 2.22 -16.27
CA ALA A 308 13.85 0.98 -16.51
C ALA A 308 14.05 0.69 -18.01
N ASP A 309 13.12 1.14 -18.86
CA ASP A 309 13.22 1.09 -20.32
C ASP A 309 13.04 2.50 -20.91
N PRO A 310 14.12 3.13 -21.43
CA PRO A 310 14.09 4.47 -21.99
C PRO A 310 13.09 4.65 -23.13
N ARG A 311 12.70 3.58 -23.84
CA ARG A 311 11.75 3.63 -24.97
C ARG A 311 10.31 3.90 -24.53
N ARG A 312 10.02 3.75 -23.23
CA ARG A 312 8.70 4.02 -22.65
C ARG A 312 8.54 5.44 -22.13
N ARG A 313 9.61 6.25 -22.20
CA ARG A 313 9.63 7.60 -21.66
C ARG A 313 8.70 8.53 -22.43
N ILE A 314 8.00 9.39 -21.69
CA ILE A 314 7.27 10.54 -22.23
C ILE A 314 7.78 11.82 -21.55
N GLY A 315 7.99 12.88 -22.34
CA GLY A 315 8.37 14.20 -21.85
C GLY A 315 7.24 14.89 -21.10
N LEU A 316 7.57 15.69 -20.08
CA LEU A 316 6.57 16.49 -19.36
C LEU A 316 5.90 17.53 -20.28
N ASP A 317 6.63 18.01 -21.29
CA ASP A 317 6.19 18.94 -22.33
C ASP A 317 5.28 18.29 -23.39
N GLU A 318 5.21 16.96 -23.42
CA GLU A 318 4.31 16.21 -24.28
C GLU A 318 2.94 15.97 -23.63
N LEU A 319 2.77 16.36 -22.37
CA LEU A 319 1.57 16.13 -21.57
C LEU A 319 0.79 17.42 -21.36
N SER A 320 -0.53 17.34 -21.56
CA SER A 320 -1.46 18.44 -21.35
C SER A 320 -2.70 17.98 -20.60
N VAL A 321 -3.34 18.90 -19.89
CA VAL A 321 -4.63 18.70 -19.25
C VAL A 321 -5.66 19.52 -20.02
N HIS A 322 -6.63 18.86 -20.65
CA HIS A 322 -7.79 19.51 -21.22
C HIS A 322 -8.88 19.60 -20.15
N SER A 323 -9.49 20.77 -20.01
CA SER A 323 -10.57 21.02 -19.05
C SER A 323 -11.70 21.78 -19.73
N ASP A 324 -12.95 21.39 -19.48
CA ASP A 324 -14.14 22.15 -19.87
C ASP A 324 -14.71 22.99 -18.71
N GLY A 325 -13.97 23.09 -17.59
CA GLY A 325 -14.40 23.72 -16.35
C GLY A 325 -15.25 22.81 -15.44
N ARG A 326 -15.66 21.63 -15.92
CA ARG A 326 -16.42 20.62 -15.15
C ARG A 326 -15.69 19.28 -15.06
N ARG A 327 -14.90 18.93 -16.07
CA ARG A 327 -14.10 17.72 -16.14
C ARG A 327 -12.73 18.05 -16.70
N ALA A 328 -11.70 17.48 -16.08
CA ALA A 328 -10.33 17.53 -16.54
C ALA A 328 -9.90 16.16 -17.08
N VAL A 329 -9.10 16.15 -18.15
CA VAL A 329 -8.64 14.95 -18.84
C VAL A 329 -7.16 15.12 -19.17
N LEU A 330 -6.36 14.07 -18.93
CA LEU A 330 -4.94 14.05 -19.27
C LEU A 330 -4.78 13.56 -20.71
N ASN A 331 -3.97 14.27 -21.50
CA ASN A 331 -3.69 13.96 -22.89
C ASN A 331 -2.18 13.98 -23.14
N ALA A 332 -1.74 13.18 -24.11
CA ALA A 332 -0.36 13.16 -24.59
C ALA A 332 -0.33 13.54 -26.07
N LYS A 333 0.73 14.22 -26.50
CA LYS A 333 0.96 14.55 -27.90
C LYS A 333 1.03 13.26 -28.74
N GLY A 334 0.21 13.18 -29.78
CA GLY A 334 0.18 12.02 -30.69
C GLY A 334 -0.57 10.80 -30.15
N VAL A 335 -1.23 10.90 -29.00
CA VAL A 335 -2.13 9.87 -28.45
C VAL A 335 -3.56 10.42 -28.51
N GLU A 336 -4.46 9.72 -29.19
CA GLU A 336 -5.85 10.16 -29.34
C GLU A 336 -6.66 9.93 -28.06
N GLU A 337 -6.44 8.79 -27.40
CA GLU A 337 -7.15 8.46 -26.17
C GLU A 337 -6.62 9.24 -24.96
N PRO A 338 -7.51 9.61 -24.01
CA PRO A 338 -7.12 10.08 -22.70
C PRO A 338 -6.21 9.12 -21.96
N LEU A 339 -5.25 9.68 -21.22
CA LEU A 339 -4.40 8.94 -20.30
C LEU A 339 -4.97 9.00 -18.88
N LEU A 340 -4.58 8.02 -18.07
CA LEU A 340 -4.70 8.06 -16.62
C LEU A 340 -3.31 7.91 -16.00
N PHE A 341 -3.11 8.32 -14.76
CA PHE A 341 -1.93 7.94 -13.99
C PHE A 341 -2.10 6.57 -13.31
N HIS A 342 -1.00 5.82 -13.21
CA HIS A 342 -0.87 4.78 -12.20
C HIS A 342 -0.80 5.46 -10.83
N ASN A 343 -1.42 4.86 -9.83
CA ASN A 343 -1.27 5.31 -8.46
C ASN A 343 0.16 5.04 -7.96
N GLY A 344 0.64 5.87 -7.03
CA GLY A 344 1.95 5.76 -6.43
C GLY A 344 2.13 6.76 -5.28
N GLU A 345 3.37 7.14 -4.99
CA GLU A 345 3.72 8.00 -3.84
C GLU A 345 3.12 9.42 -3.92
N HIS A 346 2.73 9.89 -5.11
CA HIS A 346 2.20 11.24 -5.30
C HIS A 346 0.70 11.32 -4.98
N VAL A 347 0.38 11.83 -3.79
CA VAL A 347 -1.01 12.07 -3.37
C VAL A 347 -1.32 13.57 -3.43
N THR A 348 -1.72 14.05 -4.61
CA THR A 348 -2.21 15.44 -4.83
C THR A 348 -3.59 15.42 -5.45
N ALA A 349 -4.36 16.51 -5.34
CA ALA A 349 -5.68 16.61 -5.98
C ALA A 349 -5.62 16.36 -7.50
N LEU A 350 -4.63 16.92 -8.21
CA LEU A 350 -4.47 16.68 -9.66
C LEU A 350 -4.22 15.20 -9.96
N HIS A 351 -3.32 14.55 -9.20
CA HIS A 351 -3.04 13.14 -9.39
C HIS A 351 -4.27 12.30 -9.08
N ALA A 352 -4.91 12.51 -7.94
CA ALA A 352 -6.14 11.84 -7.53
C ALA A 352 -7.28 12.01 -8.55
N ALA A 353 -7.37 13.15 -9.23
CA ALA A 353 -8.36 13.43 -10.27
C ALA A 353 -8.12 12.70 -11.60
N LEU A 354 -6.85 12.43 -11.93
CA LEU A 354 -6.40 11.94 -13.24
C LEU A 354 -5.77 10.54 -13.17
N ALA A 355 -5.69 9.93 -11.99
CA ALA A 355 -5.20 8.57 -11.79
C ALA A 355 -6.31 7.51 -11.92
N LEU A 356 -5.93 6.23 -11.85
CA LEU A 356 -6.86 5.15 -11.53
C LEU A 356 -7.51 5.39 -10.15
N PRO A 357 -8.70 4.83 -9.85
CA PRO A 357 -9.31 4.98 -8.54
C PRO A 357 -8.38 4.52 -7.41
N MET A 358 -8.09 5.42 -6.46
CA MET A 358 -7.23 5.16 -5.31
C MET A 358 -8.01 4.45 -4.20
N ILE A 359 -8.00 3.11 -4.25
CA ILE A 359 -8.71 2.31 -3.26
C ILE A 359 -8.07 2.42 -1.87
N ARG A 360 -8.86 2.53 -0.81
CA ARG A 360 -8.41 2.66 0.58
C ARG A 360 -9.35 1.91 1.51
N LEU A 361 -8.86 1.61 2.71
CA LEU A 361 -9.73 1.19 3.81
C LEU A 361 -10.80 2.28 4.06
N PRO A 362 -12.00 1.89 4.54
CA PRO A 362 -13.06 2.87 4.74
C PRO A 362 -12.68 3.86 5.83
N ARG A 363 -12.92 5.15 5.59
CA ARG A 363 -12.85 6.16 6.63
C ARG A 363 -13.94 5.88 7.65
N LEU A 364 -13.53 5.50 8.86
CA LEU A 364 -14.44 5.23 9.95
C LEU A 364 -15.01 6.54 10.51
N PRO A 365 -16.28 6.54 10.95
CA PRO A 365 -16.85 7.70 11.61
C PRO A 365 -16.18 7.94 12.97
N ASP A 366 -16.11 9.21 13.38
CA ASP A 366 -15.62 9.60 14.70
C ASP A 366 -16.68 9.32 15.78
N LEU A 367 -16.78 8.04 16.18
CA LEU A 367 -17.66 7.56 17.24
C LEU A 367 -16.84 6.99 18.41
N PRO A 368 -17.34 7.06 19.65
CA PRO A 368 -16.66 6.52 20.83
C PRO A 368 -16.39 5.02 20.75
N HIS A 369 -17.24 4.29 20.04
CA HIS A 369 -17.09 2.87 19.78
C HIS A 369 -17.54 2.57 18.35
N VAL A 370 -16.75 1.73 17.66
CA VAL A 370 -17.08 1.15 16.37
C VAL A 370 -17.01 -0.37 16.53
N PRO A 371 -18.10 -1.12 16.27
CA PRO A 371 -18.07 -2.57 16.27
C PRO A 371 -17.11 -3.08 15.18
N ARG A 372 -16.68 -4.34 15.28
CA ARG A 372 -15.96 -4.98 14.18
C ARG A 372 -16.86 -4.97 12.95
N LEU A 373 -16.42 -4.33 11.87
CA LEU A 373 -17.18 -4.27 10.63
C LEU A 373 -16.79 -5.45 9.75
N THR A 374 -17.77 -6.28 9.39
CA THR A 374 -17.53 -7.47 8.56
C THR A 374 -18.37 -7.44 7.29
N TRP A 375 -17.99 -8.27 6.33
CA TRP A 375 -18.83 -8.70 5.22
C TRP A 375 -18.75 -10.21 5.14
N GLY A 376 -19.71 -10.90 5.76
CA GLY A 376 -19.55 -12.30 6.11
C GLY A 376 -18.31 -12.50 6.99
N ASN A 377 -17.36 -13.34 6.56
CA ASN A 377 -16.11 -13.59 7.28
C ASN A 377 -14.97 -12.61 6.96
N ILE A 378 -15.16 -11.66 6.04
CA ILE A 378 -14.12 -10.66 5.75
C ILE A 378 -14.25 -9.54 6.78
N VAL A 379 -13.23 -9.33 7.61
CA VAL A 379 -13.17 -8.21 8.56
C VAL A 379 -12.62 -6.99 7.83
N ILE A 380 -13.49 -6.01 7.58
CA ILE A 380 -13.17 -4.76 6.88
C ILE A 380 -12.52 -3.77 7.84
N SER A 381 -13.00 -3.75 9.07
CA SER A 381 -12.44 -2.92 10.13
C SER A 381 -12.54 -3.63 11.48
N ARG A 382 -11.45 -3.58 12.23
CA ARG A 382 -11.36 -4.11 13.59
C ARG A 382 -12.18 -3.24 14.55
N ARG A 383 -12.72 -3.85 15.60
CA ARG A 383 -13.40 -3.14 16.69
C ARG A 383 -12.50 -2.05 17.26
N ARG A 384 -13.05 -0.86 17.44
CA ARG A 384 -12.31 0.34 17.83
C ARG A 384 -13.03 1.08 18.95
N TRP A 385 -12.25 1.63 19.87
CA TRP A 385 -12.71 2.54 20.92
C TRP A 385 -11.95 3.85 20.81
N SER A 386 -12.65 4.97 21.00
CA SER A 386 -12.09 6.31 21.05
C SER A 386 -12.45 6.96 22.36
N PHE A 387 -11.42 7.39 23.08
CA PHE A 387 -11.54 7.98 24.40
C PHE A 387 -11.05 9.42 24.38
N ASP A 388 -11.81 10.30 25.04
CA ASP A 388 -11.32 11.61 25.45
C ASP A 388 -10.43 11.50 26.69
N ARG A 389 -9.71 12.59 26.99
CA ARG A 389 -8.81 12.65 28.14
C ARG A 389 -9.46 12.24 29.46
N ALA A 390 -10.71 12.65 29.71
CA ALA A 390 -11.41 12.35 30.96
C ALA A 390 -11.58 10.84 31.16
N SER A 391 -11.84 10.09 30.08
CA SER A 391 -12.06 8.64 30.14
C SER A 391 -10.79 7.85 30.52
N PHE A 392 -9.58 8.38 30.28
CA PHE A 392 -8.31 7.69 30.55
C PHE A 392 -7.38 8.45 31.50
N GLU A 393 -7.83 9.52 32.15
CA GLU A 393 -6.99 10.41 32.96
C GLU A 393 -6.19 9.65 34.03
N GLY A 394 -6.80 8.67 34.68
CA GLY A 394 -6.15 7.84 35.70
C GLY A 394 -4.91 7.09 35.19
N LEU A 395 -4.84 6.73 33.90
CA LEU A 395 -3.63 6.13 33.31
C LEU A 395 -2.49 7.14 33.19
N GLY A 396 -2.80 8.38 32.80
CA GLY A 396 -1.81 9.42 32.59
C GLY A 396 -1.31 10.09 33.86
N GLN A 397 -2.06 9.98 34.96
CA GLN A 397 -1.75 10.59 36.26
C GLN A 397 -1.20 9.62 37.31
N ALA A 398 -1.16 8.31 37.01
CA ALA A 398 -0.66 7.32 37.95
C ALA A 398 0.78 7.65 38.38
N ALA A 399 1.00 7.76 39.70
CA ALA A 399 2.30 8.12 40.26
C ALA A 399 3.25 6.92 40.39
N GLY A 400 2.76 5.70 40.17
CA GLY A 400 3.55 4.47 40.18
C GLY A 400 2.77 3.25 39.71
N ASP A 401 3.45 2.11 39.63
CA ASP A 401 2.98 0.89 38.97
C ASP A 401 1.64 0.37 39.52
N GLY A 402 1.43 0.42 40.84
CA GLY A 402 0.19 -0.05 41.47
C GLY A 402 -1.03 0.77 41.04
N GLU A 403 -0.92 2.09 41.04
CA GLU A 403 -1.98 3.00 40.58
C GLU A 403 -2.25 2.81 39.09
N LEU A 404 -1.19 2.62 38.30
CA LEU A 404 -1.28 2.42 36.87
C LEU A 404 -2.03 1.12 36.53
N LEU A 405 -1.72 0.02 37.22
CA LEU A 405 -2.41 -1.26 37.03
C LEU A 405 -3.89 -1.17 37.44
N VAL A 406 -4.21 -0.47 38.53
CA VAL A 406 -5.60 -0.22 38.95
C VAL A 406 -6.34 0.66 37.93
N ALA A 407 -5.70 1.72 37.43
CA ALA A 407 -6.28 2.58 36.40
C ALA A 407 -6.55 1.81 35.10
N MET A 408 -5.62 0.96 34.67
CA MET A 408 -5.82 0.09 33.51
C MET A 408 -6.98 -0.90 33.75
N ALA A 409 -7.05 -1.54 34.91
CA ALA A 409 -8.13 -2.46 35.25
C ALA A 409 -9.50 -1.76 35.20
N ARG A 410 -9.60 -0.56 35.79
CA ARG A 410 -10.83 0.27 35.78
C ARG A 410 -11.23 0.68 34.36
N LEU A 411 -10.27 1.10 33.53
CA LEU A 411 -10.54 1.45 32.14
C LEU A 411 -11.09 0.24 31.37
N ARG A 412 -10.50 -0.94 31.57
CA ARG A 412 -10.97 -2.16 30.92
C ARG A 412 -12.38 -2.53 31.33
N GLU A 413 -12.66 -2.50 32.64
CA GLU A 413 -13.97 -2.86 33.17
C GLU A 413 -15.05 -1.87 32.72
N SER A 414 -14.78 -0.57 32.79
CA SER A 414 -15.74 0.49 32.44
C SER A 414 -16.13 0.49 30.96
N HIS A 415 -15.26 0.02 30.07
CA HIS A 415 -15.47 0.07 28.62
C HIS A 415 -15.46 -1.31 27.93
N GLY A 416 -15.45 -2.39 28.71
CA GLY A 416 -15.45 -3.76 28.18
C GLY A 416 -14.26 -4.07 27.26
N LEU A 417 -13.07 -3.56 27.59
CA LEU A 417 -11.88 -3.72 26.74
C LEU A 417 -11.30 -5.14 26.83
N PRO A 418 -10.79 -5.68 25.70
CA PRO A 418 -10.05 -6.94 25.69
C PRO A 418 -8.76 -6.86 26.53
N VAL A 419 -8.14 -8.01 26.79
CA VAL A 419 -6.83 -8.09 27.47
C VAL A 419 -5.71 -7.54 26.58
N THR A 420 -5.87 -7.68 25.26
CA THR A 420 -4.89 -7.24 24.26
C THR A 420 -5.54 -6.29 23.26
N PHE A 421 -4.86 -5.19 22.98
CA PHE A 421 -5.31 -4.17 22.02
C PHE A 421 -4.11 -3.40 21.47
N PHE A 422 -4.30 -2.74 20.34
CA PHE A 422 -3.39 -1.75 19.81
C PHE A 422 -3.79 -0.36 20.31
N ALA A 423 -2.83 0.45 20.73
CA ALA A 423 -3.06 1.81 21.20
C ALA A 423 -2.36 2.85 20.30
N ALA A 424 -3.08 3.94 19.98
CA ALA A 424 -2.57 5.07 19.22
C ALA A 424 -3.10 6.40 19.75
N SER A 425 -2.40 7.49 19.41
CA SER A 425 -2.86 8.87 19.61
C SER A 425 -2.61 9.69 18.34
N PRO A 426 -3.22 10.88 18.18
CA PRO A 426 -2.94 11.73 17.02
C PRO A 426 -1.44 12.08 16.86
N ARG A 427 -0.70 12.15 17.99
CA ARG A 427 0.75 12.40 18.01
C ARG A 427 1.57 11.13 17.75
N ARG A 428 1.12 9.97 18.24
CA ARG A 428 1.73 8.66 17.98
C ARG A 428 0.84 7.85 17.04
N ARG A 429 0.95 8.16 15.74
CA ARG A 429 0.08 7.59 14.70
C ARG A 429 0.27 6.10 14.50
N ARG A 430 1.50 5.59 14.62
CA ARG A 430 1.75 4.14 14.51
C ARG A 430 1.27 3.47 15.80
N PRO A 431 0.22 2.63 15.72
CA PRO A 431 -0.25 1.93 16.89
C PRO A 431 0.82 0.98 17.41
N PHE A 432 0.82 0.74 18.72
CA PHE A 432 1.66 -0.28 19.33
C PHE A 432 0.82 -1.27 20.11
N TYR A 433 1.29 -2.51 20.19
CA TYR A 433 0.62 -3.59 20.88
C TYR A 433 0.68 -3.41 22.40
N VAL A 434 -0.45 -3.60 23.06
CA VAL A 434 -0.59 -3.58 24.52
C VAL A 434 -1.20 -4.91 24.95
N ASP A 435 -0.55 -5.57 25.90
CA ASP A 435 -1.10 -6.68 26.67
C ASP A 435 -1.19 -6.23 28.12
N THR A 436 -2.40 -6.18 28.68
CA THR A 436 -2.60 -5.65 30.04
C THR A 436 -2.05 -6.54 31.14
N ARG A 437 -1.57 -7.75 30.78
CA ARG A 437 -0.83 -8.64 31.68
C ARG A 437 0.66 -8.29 31.75
N SER A 438 1.15 -7.42 30.87
CA SER A 438 2.54 -6.96 30.82
C SER A 438 2.68 -5.56 31.42
N PRO A 439 3.27 -5.41 32.62
CA PRO A 439 3.44 -4.11 33.26
C PRO A 439 4.18 -3.10 32.38
N ALA A 440 5.22 -3.53 31.66
CA ALA A 440 6.00 -2.64 30.77
C ALA A 440 5.17 -2.07 29.60
N LEU A 441 4.22 -2.84 29.08
CA LEU A 441 3.33 -2.34 28.01
C LEU A 441 2.26 -1.40 28.56
N VAL A 442 1.77 -1.65 29.77
CA VAL A 442 0.86 -0.73 30.47
C VAL A 442 1.59 0.58 30.82
N GLU A 443 2.85 0.52 31.24
CA GLU A 443 3.70 1.70 31.48
C GLU A 443 3.89 2.54 30.21
N ALA A 444 4.17 1.89 29.08
CA ALA A 444 4.24 2.57 27.79
C ALA A 444 2.91 3.24 27.41
N LEU A 445 1.78 2.60 27.70
CA LEU A 445 0.45 3.19 27.52
C LEU A 445 0.22 4.38 28.46
N GLY A 446 0.62 4.30 29.73
CA GLY A 446 0.54 5.40 30.69
C GLY A 446 1.33 6.63 30.23
N ARG A 447 2.55 6.44 29.71
CA ARG A 447 3.35 7.53 29.11
C ARG A 447 2.66 8.17 27.91
N LEU A 448 2.04 7.36 27.04
CA LEU A 448 1.25 7.88 25.93
C LEU A 448 0.03 8.68 26.44
N ALA A 449 -0.70 8.12 27.42
CA ALA A 449 -1.89 8.72 28.01
C ALA A 449 -1.57 10.07 28.69
N ALA A 450 -0.43 10.20 29.36
CA ALA A 450 -0.02 11.44 30.04
C ALA A 450 0.05 12.66 29.10
N THR A 451 0.35 12.44 27.81
CA THR A 451 0.54 13.50 26.80
C THR A 451 -0.56 13.56 25.73
N ALA A 452 -1.49 12.61 25.74
CA ALA A 452 -2.56 12.50 24.75
C ALA A 452 -3.81 13.28 25.18
N GLU A 453 -4.47 13.92 24.21
CA GLU A 453 -5.83 14.46 24.36
C GLU A 453 -6.90 13.44 23.99
N ARG A 454 -6.52 12.49 23.12
CA ARG A 454 -7.38 11.42 22.63
C ARG A 454 -6.57 10.14 22.50
N LEU A 455 -7.15 9.04 22.93
CA LEU A 455 -6.63 7.70 22.71
C LEU A 455 -7.58 6.91 21.81
N THR A 456 -7.01 6.21 20.84
CA THR A 456 -7.73 5.21 20.05
C THR A 456 -7.17 3.85 20.36
N LEU A 457 -8.04 2.95 20.81
CA LEU A 457 -7.72 1.54 21.01
C LEU A 457 -8.38 0.72 19.92
N THR A 458 -7.68 -0.27 19.40
CA THR A 458 -8.21 -1.21 18.38
C THR A 458 -7.97 -2.62 18.87
N GLU A 459 -8.94 -3.52 18.71
CA GLU A 459 -8.75 -4.92 19.08
C GLU A 459 -7.56 -5.57 18.34
N VAL A 460 -6.95 -6.57 18.96
CA VAL A 460 -5.96 -7.42 18.30
C VAL A 460 -6.69 -8.51 17.54
N SER A 461 -6.55 -8.52 16.21
CA SER A 461 -7.11 -9.54 15.34
C SER A 461 -6.22 -9.71 14.09
N PRO A 462 -5.69 -10.92 13.82
CA PRO A 462 -5.81 -12.15 14.62
C PRO A 462 -5.23 -12.03 16.03
N GLY A 463 -5.82 -12.72 16.99
CA GLY A 463 -5.25 -12.91 18.32
C GLY A 463 -3.99 -13.79 18.29
N PRO A 464 -3.18 -13.82 19.36
CA PRO A 464 -1.94 -14.62 19.40
C PRO A 464 -2.14 -16.10 19.06
N GLU A 465 -3.26 -16.71 19.49
CA GLU A 465 -3.59 -18.12 19.20
C GLU A 465 -4.15 -18.35 17.78
N GLU A 466 -4.56 -17.27 17.11
CA GLU A 466 -5.14 -17.25 15.76
C GLU A 466 -4.09 -16.87 14.70
N CYS A 467 -2.80 -16.84 15.09
CA CYS A 467 -1.68 -16.66 14.19
C CYS A 467 -1.26 -18.02 13.61
N TRP A 468 -1.54 -18.22 12.31
CA TRP A 468 -1.33 -19.49 11.61
C TRP A 468 0.13 -19.83 11.34
N LEU A 469 0.99 -18.81 11.20
CA LEU A 469 2.42 -19.01 10.96
C LEU A 469 3.11 -19.36 12.27
N ARG A 470 3.89 -20.45 12.26
CA ARG A 470 4.57 -20.96 13.44
C ARG A 470 5.99 -21.42 13.17
N ASP A 471 6.84 -21.31 14.19
CA ASP A 471 8.13 -21.96 14.30
C ASP A 471 8.22 -22.64 15.68
N GLY A 472 8.12 -23.96 15.71
CA GLY A 472 7.86 -24.72 16.94
C GLY A 472 6.57 -24.26 17.63
N GLU A 473 6.69 -23.83 18.88
CA GLU A 473 5.58 -23.30 19.70
C GLU A 473 5.36 -21.80 19.49
N GLN A 474 6.28 -21.10 18.82
CA GLN A 474 6.14 -19.66 18.57
C GLN A 474 5.17 -19.42 17.41
N ARG A 475 4.29 -18.44 17.59
CA ARG A 475 3.34 -17.99 16.58
C ARG A 475 3.69 -16.58 16.12
N PHE A 476 3.52 -16.33 14.83
CA PHE A 476 3.85 -15.08 14.19
C PHE A 476 2.62 -14.51 13.49
N ALA A 477 2.37 -13.21 13.68
CA ALA A 477 1.45 -12.50 12.82
C ALA A 477 1.99 -12.55 11.38
N ALA A 478 1.15 -12.99 10.46
CA ALA A 478 1.51 -13.17 9.06
C ALA A 478 0.38 -12.72 8.15
N GLU A 479 0.74 -12.01 7.10
CA GLU A 479 -0.20 -11.47 6.12
C GLU A 479 0.08 -12.08 4.75
N LEU A 480 -1.00 -12.36 4.02
CA LEU A 480 -0.97 -12.72 2.61
C LEU A 480 -1.22 -11.43 1.81
N ARG A 481 -0.19 -10.94 1.13
CA ARG A 481 -0.35 -9.84 0.17
C ARG A 481 -0.87 -10.38 -1.15
N CYS A 482 -2.12 -10.08 -1.47
CA CYS A 482 -2.78 -10.54 -2.68
C CYS A 482 -3.03 -9.38 -3.64
N VAL A 483 -2.69 -9.56 -4.91
CA VAL A 483 -2.96 -8.59 -5.98
C VAL A 483 -4.34 -8.84 -6.56
N TYR A 484 -5.16 -7.79 -6.62
CA TYR A 484 -6.48 -7.82 -7.24
C TYR A 484 -6.53 -6.81 -8.38
N LEU A 485 -7.08 -7.25 -9.51
CA LEU A 485 -7.18 -6.47 -10.73
C LEU A 485 -8.62 -6.50 -11.21
N ARG A 486 -9.26 -5.34 -11.28
CA ARG A 486 -10.60 -5.16 -11.79
C ARG A 486 -10.53 -4.37 -13.11
N SER A 487 -11.01 -4.96 -14.20
CA SER A 487 -11.22 -4.21 -15.44
C SER A 487 -12.33 -3.17 -15.27
N ALA A 488 -12.26 -2.10 -16.06
CA ALA A 488 -13.37 -1.16 -16.15
C ALA A 488 -14.68 -1.87 -16.50
N ALA A 489 -15.80 -1.38 -15.97
CA ALA A 489 -17.11 -1.79 -16.45
C ALA A 489 -17.15 -1.54 -17.97
N ARG A 490 -17.36 -2.59 -18.77
CA ARG A 490 -17.71 -2.39 -20.18
C ARG A 490 -19.02 -1.59 -20.15
N ALA A 491 -18.96 -0.33 -20.56
CA ALA A 491 -20.17 0.39 -20.93
C ALA A 491 -20.94 -0.54 -21.86
N HIS A 492 -22.14 -0.96 -21.47
CA HIS A 492 -23.05 -1.62 -22.38
C HIS A 492 -23.04 -0.79 -23.66
N ALA A 493 -22.67 -1.41 -24.78
CA ALA A 493 -22.66 -0.79 -26.10
C ALA A 493 -24.10 -0.37 -26.42
N GLY A 494 -24.48 0.82 -25.97
CA GLY A 494 -25.83 1.37 -26.04
C GLY A 494 -25.83 2.86 -26.40
N THR A 495 -24.67 3.48 -26.58
CA THR A 495 -24.57 4.82 -27.16
C THR A 495 -24.31 4.66 -28.65
N ARG A 496 -25.40 4.67 -29.43
CA ARG A 496 -25.34 4.95 -30.87
C ARG A 496 -24.49 6.22 -31.09
N PRO A 497 -23.51 6.22 -32.01
CA PRO A 497 -22.87 7.45 -32.43
C PRO A 497 -23.95 8.39 -33.00
N VAL A 498 -24.07 9.56 -32.41
CA VAL A 498 -24.93 10.63 -32.89
C VAL A 498 -24.24 11.25 -34.12
N HIS A 499 -24.94 11.17 -35.26
CA HIS A 499 -24.71 11.84 -36.54
C HIS A 499 -23.46 11.46 -37.36
N ALA A 500 -23.60 10.40 -38.17
CA ALA A 500 -23.03 10.39 -39.52
C ALA A 500 -24.04 11.05 -40.49
N ILE A 501 -23.57 12.03 -41.25
CA ILE A 501 -24.30 12.69 -42.34
C ILE A 501 -24.67 11.64 -43.40
N PRO A 502 -25.92 11.58 -43.90
CA PRO A 502 -26.32 10.57 -44.87
C PRO A 502 -25.68 10.84 -46.23
N SER A 503 -24.75 10.00 -46.63
CA SER A 503 -24.34 9.87 -48.03
C SER A 503 -25.43 9.12 -48.79
N THR A 504 -26.06 9.83 -49.74
CA THR A 504 -26.97 9.26 -50.73
C THR A 504 -26.33 8.09 -51.48
N PRO A 505 -26.98 6.92 -51.59
CA PRO A 505 -26.51 5.83 -52.43
C PRO A 505 -26.92 6.05 -53.90
N PRO A 506 -26.12 5.59 -54.88
CA PRO A 506 -26.52 5.57 -56.30
C PRO A 506 -27.58 4.48 -56.56
N PRO A 507 -28.35 4.60 -57.67
CA PRO A 507 -29.52 3.76 -57.91
C PRO A 507 -29.17 2.30 -58.26
N PRO A 508 -30.11 1.36 -58.08
CA PRO A 508 -29.86 -0.07 -58.23
C PRO A 508 -29.82 -0.49 -59.70
N ILE A 509 -28.84 -1.32 -60.04
CA ILE A 509 -28.88 -2.17 -61.23
C ILE A 509 -29.55 -3.50 -60.81
N GLY A 510 -30.58 -3.88 -61.56
CA GLY A 510 -31.43 -5.04 -61.33
C GLY A 510 -30.76 -6.41 -61.51
N PRO A 511 -31.52 -7.51 -61.33
CA PRO A 511 -31.01 -8.76 -60.75
C PRO A 511 -30.71 -9.85 -61.78
N ALA A 512 -29.80 -10.75 -61.42
CA ALA A 512 -29.66 -12.08 -62.03
C ALA A 512 -29.59 -13.16 -60.94
N THR A 513 -30.78 -13.72 -60.66
CA THR A 513 -31.11 -15.16 -60.55
C THR A 513 -30.13 -16.18 -59.95
N ALA A 514 -30.70 -16.97 -59.01
CA ALA A 514 -30.54 -18.43 -58.83
C ALA A 514 -29.19 -18.92 -58.23
N SER A 515 -29.10 -19.91 -57.36
CA SER A 515 -30.04 -20.95 -56.90
C SER A 515 -29.40 -21.73 -55.73
N ALA A 516 -30.27 -22.33 -54.92
CA ALA A 516 -30.14 -23.62 -54.22
C ALA A 516 -29.15 -23.73 -53.03
N SER A 517 -29.64 -23.93 -51.79
CA SER A 517 -30.00 -25.22 -51.14
C SER A 517 -28.74 -26.06 -50.81
N LEU A 518 -28.45 -26.59 -49.63
CA LEU A 518 -29.17 -27.43 -48.65
C LEU A 518 -28.24 -27.55 -47.40
N THR A 519 -28.73 -27.45 -46.15
CA THR A 519 -28.94 -28.55 -45.16
C THR A 519 -27.80 -29.60 -45.09
N THR A 520 -27.31 -30.14 -43.97
CA THR A 520 -27.91 -30.41 -42.64
C THR A 520 -26.86 -31.01 -41.68
N SER A 521 -27.17 -30.86 -40.38
CA SER A 521 -27.08 -31.82 -39.27
C SER A 521 -25.74 -32.39 -38.73
N ASN A 522 -25.57 -32.15 -37.42
CA ASN A 522 -25.45 -33.11 -36.31
C ASN A 522 -24.52 -34.34 -36.44
N ALA A 523 -23.58 -34.46 -35.49
CA ALA A 523 -23.67 -35.39 -34.35
C ALA A 523 -22.27 -35.80 -33.85
N SER A 524 -21.96 -35.45 -32.59
CA SER A 524 -21.20 -36.33 -31.67
C SER A 524 -22.14 -37.47 -31.19
N PRO A 525 -21.71 -38.57 -30.52
CA PRO A 525 -20.52 -38.70 -29.66
C PRO A 525 -19.80 -40.07 -29.66
N GLY A 526 -18.68 -40.17 -28.94
CA GLY A 526 -18.24 -41.44 -28.36
C GLY A 526 -16.72 -41.58 -28.19
N PRO A 527 -16.24 -42.26 -27.12
CA PRO A 527 -14.99 -41.92 -26.46
C PRO A 527 -13.88 -42.98 -26.62
N GLY A 528 -12.65 -42.56 -26.29
CA GLY A 528 -11.61 -43.46 -25.81
C GLY A 528 -10.37 -43.56 -26.69
N SER A 529 -9.24 -43.06 -26.18
CA SER A 529 -7.98 -43.80 -26.07
C SER A 529 -6.83 -42.88 -25.65
N ARG A 530 -6.13 -43.26 -24.58
CA ARG A 530 -4.75 -42.84 -24.28
C ARG A 530 -3.83 -43.17 -25.47
N PRO A 531 -2.73 -42.43 -25.61
CA PRO A 531 -1.44 -43.11 -25.60
C PRO A 531 -0.38 -42.42 -24.74
N LYS A 532 0.50 -43.27 -24.20
CA LYS A 532 1.84 -42.92 -23.69
C LYS A 532 2.74 -42.53 -24.87
N GLY A 533 3.59 -41.53 -24.69
CA GLY A 533 4.59 -41.13 -25.68
C GLY A 533 5.63 -40.19 -25.10
N THR A 534 6.68 -40.77 -24.53
CA THR A 534 7.95 -40.14 -24.17
C THR A 534 8.67 -39.58 -25.39
N THR A 535 9.19 -38.36 -25.30
CA THR A 535 10.39 -37.78 -25.97
C THR A 535 10.46 -36.33 -25.49
N GLY A 536 11.50 -35.86 -24.81
CA GLY A 536 12.86 -35.77 -25.30
C GLY A 536 13.14 -34.32 -25.68
N VAL A 537 13.25 -33.42 -24.69
CA VAL A 537 13.65 -32.02 -24.93
C VAL A 537 15.01 -31.77 -24.28
N ARG A 538 15.93 -31.35 -25.13
CA ARG A 538 17.33 -31.01 -24.84
C ARG A 538 17.42 -29.91 -23.77
N ARG A 539 18.21 -30.16 -22.73
CA ARG A 539 18.74 -29.13 -21.83
C ARG A 539 19.63 -28.17 -22.62
N ALA A 540 19.24 -26.91 -22.72
CA ALA A 540 20.15 -25.82 -23.01
C ALA A 540 20.91 -25.47 -21.72
N ALA A 541 22.22 -25.28 -21.84
CA ALA A 541 23.12 -24.96 -20.74
C ALA A 541 22.75 -23.60 -20.11
N SER A 542 22.44 -23.61 -18.82
CA SER A 542 22.27 -22.41 -18.01
C SER A 542 23.64 -21.75 -17.77
N ALA A 543 23.74 -20.45 -18.08
CA ALA A 543 24.79 -19.61 -17.52
C ALA A 543 24.68 -19.63 -15.99
N GLY A 544 25.81 -19.89 -15.32
CA GLY A 544 25.87 -20.13 -13.89
C GLY A 544 25.40 -18.94 -13.05
N HIS A 545 24.52 -19.22 -12.09
CA HIS A 545 24.15 -18.33 -11.01
C HIS A 545 25.29 -18.31 -9.96
N PRO A 546 25.74 -17.15 -9.45
CA PRO A 546 26.95 -17.04 -8.63
C PRO A 546 26.80 -17.54 -7.17
N TYR A 547 25.64 -18.07 -6.79
CA TYR A 547 25.38 -18.52 -5.41
C TYR A 547 24.82 -19.94 -5.38
N PRO A 548 25.64 -20.97 -5.13
CA PRO A 548 25.14 -22.28 -4.74
C PRO A 548 24.77 -22.24 -3.25
N TYR A 549 23.49 -22.35 -2.93
CA TYR A 549 23.05 -22.58 -1.55
C TYR A 549 23.54 -23.96 -1.06
N PRO A 550 24.04 -24.08 0.17
CA PRO A 550 24.40 -25.37 0.74
C PRO A 550 23.14 -26.23 0.92
N ARG A 551 23.22 -27.50 0.51
CA ARG A 551 22.15 -28.47 0.74
C ARG A 551 22.08 -28.80 2.22
N PRO A 552 20.88 -28.94 2.82
CA PRO A 552 20.76 -29.37 4.21
C PRO A 552 21.25 -30.82 4.33
N GLY A 553 22.39 -31.04 5.01
CA GLY A 553 22.86 -32.40 5.31
C GLY A 553 24.37 -32.59 5.51
N GLU A 554 25.23 -31.66 5.10
CA GLU A 554 26.68 -31.82 5.25
C GLU A 554 27.21 -30.95 6.41
N ARG A 555 27.33 -31.55 7.60
CA ARG A 555 28.21 -31.06 8.66
C ARG A 555 29.57 -31.75 8.50
N GLY A 556 30.62 -30.97 8.34
CA GLY A 556 32.01 -31.31 8.57
C GLY A 556 32.63 -30.21 9.40
#